data_AF-A0A850KVN7-F1
#
_entry.id   AF-A0A850KVN7-F1
#
_cell.length_a   1.000
_cell.length_b   1.000
_cell.length_c   1.000
_cell.angle_alpha   90.00
_cell.angle_beta   90.00
_cell.angle_gamma   90.00
#
_symmetry.space_group_name_H-M   'P 1'
#
loop_
_entity.id
_entity.type
_entity.pdbx_description
1 polymer ?
#
loop_
_entity_poly.entity_id
_entity_poly.type
_entity_poly.pdbx_seq_one_letter_code
_entity_poly.pdbx_strand_id
1 'polypeptide(L)'
;MNLKSVLFIGAAALTLTACGGGKMSPDEFEVVSRAPLVVPPEADLAPPRPGVPNAQTIDPGQQAYEALFPDEDIKRSKPKSVSERELLSRLAFSDADVRSNAGQKDLAVVKKTLLLAEILEAEERQYSSDNISIERVSSSR
;
A
#
# COMPACT_ATOMS: atom_id res chain seq x y z
N MET A 1 35.23 47.64 -35.73
CA MET A 1 34.30 46.77 -34.97
C MET A 1 32.91 47.33 -35.14
N ASN A 2 31.99 46.59 -35.75
CA ASN A 2 30.70 47.14 -36.18
C ASN A 2 29.79 47.38 -34.97
N LEU A 3 29.24 48.59 -34.84
CA LEU A 3 28.37 49.00 -33.72
C LEU A 3 27.19 48.03 -33.50
N LYS A 4 26.67 47.46 -34.59
CA LYS A 4 25.60 46.46 -34.59
C LYS A 4 26.00 45.17 -33.86
N SER A 5 27.25 44.73 -34.01
CA SER A 5 27.78 43.53 -33.35
C SER A 5 27.96 43.75 -31.85
N VAL A 6 28.36 44.95 -31.43
CA VAL A 6 28.48 45.32 -30.00
C VAL A 6 27.10 45.37 -29.35
N LEU A 7 26.11 45.95 -30.03
CA LEU A 7 24.73 45.99 -29.56
C LEU A 7 24.14 44.57 -29.37
N PHE A 8 24.41 43.67 -30.33
CA PHE A 8 23.91 42.29 -30.27
C PHE A 8 24.51 41.49 -29.11
N ILE A 9 25.82 41.63 -28.87
CA ILE A 9 26.50 40.95 -27.77
C ILE A 9 26.03 41.50 -26.41
N GLY A 10 25.84 42.82 -26.31
CA GLY A 10 25.30 43.44 -25.09
C GLY A 10 23.87 42.98 -24.78
N ALA A 11 23.01 42.90 -25.80
CA ALA A 11 21.65 42.39 -25.65
C ALA A 11 21.64 40.91 -25.22
N ALA A 12 22.48 40.07 -25.83
CA ALA A 12 22.59 38.66 -25.48
C ALA A 12 23.15 38.43 -24.05
N ALA A 13 24.06 39.29 -23.58
CA ALA A 13 24.57 39.21 -22.21
C ALA A 13 23.49 39.58 -21.17
N LEU A 14 22.64 40.56 -21.47
CA LEU A 14 21.53 40.96 -20.59
C LEU A 14 20.45 39.87 -20.52
N THR A 15 20.12 39.21 -21.63
CA THR A 15 19.15 38.10 -21.62
C THR A 15 19.68 36.88 -20.88
N LEU A 16 20.99 36.64 -20.89
CA LEU A 16 21.62 35.52 -20.17
C LEU A 16 21.55 35.71 -18.65
N THR A 17 21.77 36.93 -18.15
CA THR A 17 21.57 37.27 -16.72
C THR A 17 20.11 37.10 -16.31
N ALA A 18 19.15 37.48 -17.17
CA ALA A 18 17.73 37.38 -16.86
C ALA A 18 17.19 35.92 -16.85
N CYS A 19 17.85 35.00 -17.54
CA CYS A 19 17.44 33.58 -17.64
C CYS A 19 18.05 32.65 -16.59
N GLY A 20 18.63 33.18 -15.50
CA GLY A 20 19.06 32.36 -14.36
C GLY A 20 20.56 32.25 -14.15
N GLY A 21 21.33 33.30 -14.45
CA GLY A 21 22.78 33.35 -14.24
C GLY A 21 23.25 33.33 -12.78
N GLY A 22 22.34 33.23 -11.80
CA GLY A 22 22.67 33.10 -10.39
C GLY A 22 21.78 32.06 -9.74
N LYS A 23 22.37 30.95 -9.27
CA LYS A 23 21.70 30.03 -8.37
C LYS A 23 21.54 30.74 -7.03
N MET A 24 20.37 31.32 -6.80
CA MET A 24 19.97 31.76 -5.47
C MET A 24 19.46 30.51 -4.75
N SER A 25 20.37 29.78 -4.13
CA SER A 25 19.99 28.66 -3.26
C SER A 25 19.19 29.23 -2.09
N PRO A 26 18.01 28.67 -1.76
CA PRO A 26 17.28 29.06 -0.56
C PRO A 26 18.17 28.87 0.68
N ASP A 27 18.08 29.78 1.64
CA ASP A 27 18.83 29.68 2.89
C ASP A 27 18.27 28.52 3.73
N GLU A 28 19.02 27.43 3.83
CA GLU A 28 18.63 26.25 4.61
C GLU A 28 18.47 26.52 6.12
N PHE A 29 18.92 27.67 6.61
CA PHE A 29 18.75 28.10 8.01
C PHE A 29 17.65 29.15 8.20
N GLU A 30 16.97 29.57 7.14
CA GLU A 30 15.86 30.51 7.25
C GLU A 30 14.64 29.82 7.90
N VAL A 31 14.28 30.27 9.09
CA VAL A 31 13.12 29.75 9.82
C VAL A 31 11.87 30.50 9.37
N VAL A 32 11.11 29.88 8.46
CA VAL A 32 9.79 30.40 8.05
C VAL A 32 8.72 29.97 9.05
N SER A 33 7.90 30.92 9.50
CA SER A 33 6.74 30.63 10.35
C SER A 33 5.67 29.90 9.53
N ARG A 34 5.28 28.70 9.96
CA ARG A 34 4.14 27.99 9.38
C ARG A 34 2.84 28.64 9.86
N ALA A 35 1.82 28.63 9.00
CA ALA A 35 0.47 28.97 9.42
C ALA A 35 0.08 28.12 10.65
N PRO A 36 -0.61 28.70 11.64
CA PRO A 36 -1.04 27.96 12.81
C PRO A 36 -1.86 26.73 12.40
N LEU A 37 -1.59 25.59 13.04
CA LEU A 37 -2.36 24.37 12.84
C LEU A 37 -3.75 24.61 13.40
N VAL A 38 -4.72 24.88 12.52
CA VAL A 38 -6.13 24.90 12.90
C VAL A 38 -6.57 23.45 13.01
N VAL A 39 -6.95 23.04 14.22
CA VAL A 39 -7.66 21.78 14.41
C VAL A 39 -8.96 21.90 13.61
N PRO A 40 -9.21 21.05 12.61
CA PRO A 40 -10.48 21.05 11.89
C PRO A 40 -11.61 20.91 12.91
N PRO A 41 -12.79 21.51 12.68
CA PRO A 41 -13.93 21.28 13.57
C PRO A 41 -14.10 19.76 13.72
N GLU A 42 -14.12 19.30 14.97
CA GLU A 42 -14.36 17.90 15.32
C GLU A 42 -15.59 17.47 14.52
N ALA A 43 -15.41 16.51 13.61
CA ALA A 43 -16.53 16.02 12.85
C ALA A 43 -17.41 15.28 13.86
N ASP A 44 -18.49 15.93 14.31
CA ASP A 44 -19.60 15.35 15.10
C ASP A 44 -20.35 14.31 14.25
N LEU A 45 -19.61 13.39 13.64
CA LEU A 45 -20.14 12.22 13.01
C LEU A 45 -20.67 11.37 14.16
N ALA A 46 -21.99 11.34 14.28
CA ALA A 46 -22.66 10.40 15.15
C ALA A 46 -22.07 9.00 14.89
N PRO A 47 -21.65 8.28 15.93
CA PRO A 47 -21.12 6.93 15.77
C PRO A 47 -22.10 6.10 14.93
N PRO A 48 -21.61 5.35 13.92
CA PRO A 48 -22.48 4.52 13.11
C PRO A 48 -23.29 3.61 14.02
N ARG A 49 -24.60 3.54 13.77
CA ARG A 49 -25.51 2.74 14.60
C ARG A 49 -25.00 1.29 14.64
N PRO A 50 -24.84 0.69 15.84
CA PRO A 50 -24.43 -0.71 15.97
C PRO A 50 -25.37 -1.62 15.17
N GLY A 51 -24.81 -2.52 14.36
CA GLY A 51 -25.58 -3.51 13.58
C GLY A 51 -26.16 -3.01 12.25
N VAL A 52 -25.92 -1.76 11.86
CA VAL A 52 -26.23 -1.32 10.49
C VAL A 52 -25.03 -1.67 9.61
N PRO A 53 -25.23 -2.32 8.43
CA PRO A 53 -24.14 -2.57 7.51
C PRO A 53 -23.41 -1.26 7.24
N ASN A 54 -22.10 -1.23 7.51
CA ASN A 54 -21.26 -0.11 7.12
C ASN A 54 -21.50 0.19 5.63
N ALA A 55 -21.50 1.46 5.23
CA ALA A 55 -21.56 1.85 3.83
C ALA A 55 -20.28 1.34 3.14
N GLN A 56 -20.33 0.07 2.76
CA GLN A 56 -19.39 -0.67 1.96
C GLN A 56 -17.96 -0.61 2.52
N THR A 57 -17.56 -1.66 3.23
CA THR A 57 -16.17 -2.11 3.20
C THR A 57 -15.89 -2.52 1.76
N ILE A 58 -15.64 -1.53 0.91
CA ILE A 58 -15.13 -1.75 -0.42
C ILE A 58 -13.75 -2.35 -0.18
N ASP A 59 -13.61 -3.64 -0.47
CA ASP A 59 -12.30 -4.26 -0.47
C ASP A 59 -11.46 -3.57 -1.55
N PRO A 60 -10.43 -2.78 -1.18
CA PRO A 60 -9.63 -2.04 -2.16
C PRO A 60 -8.93 -3.00 -3.13
N GLY A 61 -8.71 -4.26 -2.73
CA GLY A 61 -8.25 -5.31 -3.62
C GLY A 61 -9.24 -5.57 -4.74
N GLN A 62 -10.50 -5.86 -4.40
CA GLN A 62 -11.56 -6.08 -5.40
C GLN A 62 -11.71 -4.89 -6.34
N GLN A 63 -11.67 -3.68 -5.80
CA GLN A 63 -11.82 -2.46 -6.58
C GLN A 63 -10.63 -2.23 -7.53
N ALA A 64 -9.39 -2.50 -7.08
CA ALA A 64 -8.21 -2.46 -7.93
C ALA A 64 -8.26 -3.54 -9.03
N TYR A 65 -8.75 -4.75 -8.70
CA TYR A 65 -8.91 -5.82 -9.68
C TYR A 65 -9.95 -5.48 -10.75
N GLU A 66 -11.11 -4.96 -10.38
CA GLU A 66 -12.15 -4.55 -11.33
C GLU A 66 -11.70 -3.37 -12.21
N ALA A 67 -10.92 -2.44 -11.65
CA ALA A 67 -10.32 -1.35 -12.43
C ALA A 67 -9.23 -1.82 -13.42
N LEU A 68 -8.49 -2.89 -13.08
CA LEU A 68 -7.47 -3.47 -13.95
C LEU A 68 -8.05 -4.41 -15.00
N PHE A 69 -9.21 -5.03 -14.74
CA PHE A 69 -9.85 -6.03 -15.61
C PHE A 69 -11.36 -5.80 -15.76
N PRO A 70 -11.79 -4.70 -16.40
CA PRO A 70 -13.20 -4.25 -16.43
C PRO A 70 -14.14 -5.12 -17.27
N ASP A 71 -13.62 -5.92 -18.21
CA ASP A 71 -14.41 -6.74 -19.15
C ASP A 71 -14.26 -8.26 -18.94
N GLU A 72 -13.44 -8.67 -17.98
CA GLU A 72 -13.37 -10.08 -17.62
C GLU A 72 -14.27 -10.35 -16.42
N ASP A 73 -15.44 -10.92 -16.67
CA ASP A 73 -16.22 -11.69 -15.70
C ASP A 73 -15.39 -12.94 -15.35
N ILE A 74 -14.28 -12.76 -14.61
CA ILE A 74 -13.42 -13.85 -14.14
C ILE A 74 -14.16 -14.54 -13.00
N LYS A 75 -15.25 -15.22 -13.34
CA LYS A 75 -15.58 -16.48 -12.67
C LYS A 75 -14.31 -17.30 -12.77
N ARG A 76 -13.63 -17.47 -11.64
CA ARG A 76 -12.39 -18.24 -11.46
C ARG A 76 -12.28 -19.32 -12.55
N SER A 77 -11.45 -19.08 -13.56
CA SER A 77 -11.35 -19.84 -14.80
C SER A 77 -12.60 -19.84 -15.71
N LYS A 78 -12.41 -19.39 -16.95
CA LYS A 78 -13.22 -19.77 -18.12
C LYS A 78 -13.58 -21.27 -18.03
N PRO A 79 -14.82 -21.69 -18.32
CA PRO A 79 -15.19 -23.09 -18.21
C PRO A 79 -14.24 -23.95 -19.04
N LYS A 80 -13.54 -24.87 -18.36
CA LYS A 80 -12.50 -25.70 -18.94
C LYS A 80 -13.04 -26.48 -20.14
N SER A 81 -12.29 -26.46 -21.24
CA SER A 81 -12.67 -27.21 -22.45
C SER A 81 -12.84 -28.70 -22.14
N VAL A 82 -13.60 -29.43 -22.96
CA VAL A 82 -13.86 -30.86 -22.73
C VAL A 82 -12.55 -31.66 -22.64
N SER A 83 -11.60 -31.38 -23.53
CA SER A 83 -10.28 -32.01 -23.54
C SER A 83 -9.46 -31.67 -22.29
N GLU A 84 -9.49 -30.41 -21.83
CA GLU A 84 -8.80 -30.00 -20.61
C GLU A 84 -9.36 -30.69 -19.36
N ARG A 85 -10.69 -30.86 -19.28
CA ARG A 85 -11.32 -31.58 -18.16
C ARG A 85 -10.91 -33.05 -18.11
N GLU A 86 -10.84 -33.70 -19.27
CA GLU A 86 -10.40 -35.10 -19.39
C GLU A 86 -8.91 -35.27 -19.11
N LEU A 87 -8.10 -34.25 -19.42
CA LEU A 87 -6.67 -34.28 -19.10
C LEU A 87 -6.46 -34.09 -17.60
N LEU A 88 -7.19 -33.16 -16.99
CA LEU A 88 -7.13 -32.90 -15.55
C LEU A 88 -7.69 -34.05 -14.71
N SER A 89 -8.69 -34.80 -15.20
CA SER A 89 -9.21 -35.98 -14.50
C SER A 89 -8.19 -37.12 -14.40
N ARG A 90 -7.25 -37.18 -15.36
CA ARG A 90 -6.17 -38.18 -15.39
C ARG A 90 -4.92 -37.74 -14.63
N LEU A 91 -4.77 -36.44 -14.37
CA LEU A 91 -3.68 -35.89 -13.60
C LEU A 91 -4.00 -35.94 -12.10
N ALA A 92 -2.96 -36.02 -11.27
CA ALA A 92 -3.14 -35.85 -9.84
C ALA A 92 -3.55 -34.41 -9.53
N PHE A 93 -4.41 -34.24 -8.52
CA PHE A 93 -4.80 -32.92 -8.05
C PHE A 93 -3.57 -32.15 -7.53
N SER A 94 -3.40 -30.91 -7.98
CA SER A 94 -2.44 -29.99 -7.37
C SER A 94 -2.99 -29.52 -6.04
N ASP A 95 -2.19 -29.57 -4.99
CA ASP A 95 -2.53 -28.90 -3.75
C ASP A 95 -2.60 -27.38 -4.02
N ALA A 96 -3.61 -26.70 -3.48
CA ALA A 96 -3.78 -25.26 -3.69
C ALA A 96 -2.62 -24.46 -3.09
N ASP A 97 -1.87 -25.10 -2.17
CA ASP A 97 -0.82 -24.51 -1.36
C ASP A 97 0.58 -25.06 -1.68
N VAL A 98 0.78 -25.69 -2.86
CA VAL A 98 2.08 -26.29 -3.25
C VAL A 98 3.23 -25.29 -3.13
N ARG A 99 3.02 -24.01 -3.44
CA ARG A 99 4.08 -22.99 -3.36
C ARG A 99 4.56 -22.72 -1.94
N SER A 100 3.66 -22.76 -0.96
CA SER A 100 4.01 -22.52 0.44
C SER A 100 4.67 -23.75 1.07
N ASN A 101 4.41 -24.93 0.51
CA ASN A 101 4.97 -26.21 0.97
C ASN A 101 6.15 -26.70 0.10
N ALA A 102 6.57 -25.91 -0.90
CA ALA A 102 7.65 -26.24 -1.83
C ALA A 102 9.02 -26.06 -1.15
N GLY A 103 9.43 -27.02 -0.33
CA GLY A 103 10.82 -27.11 0.12
C GLY A 103 11.02 -27.63 1.55
N GLN A 104 10.01 -27.59 2.41
CA GLN A 104 10.11 -28.11 3.78
C GLN A 104 8.79 -28.75 4.21
N LYS A 105 8.86 -30.02 4.63
CA LYS A 105 7.69 -30.79 5.09
C LYS A 105 7.24 -30.43 6.51
N ASP A 106 8.11 -29.80 7.29
CA ASP A 106 7.93 -29.62 8.73
C ASP A 106 7.59 -28.16 9.13
N LEU A 107 7.35 -27.27 8.16
CA LEU A 107 6.93 -25.90 8.47
C LEU A 107 5.41 -25.81 8.59
N ALA A 108 4.95 -25.23 9.70
CA ALA A 108 3.56 -24.84 9.85
C ALA A 108 3.25 -23.69 8.87
N VAL A 109 2.62 -24.01 7.74
CA VAL A 109 2.12 -22.99 6.81
C VAL A 109 0.84 -22.40 7.37
N VAL A 110 0.90 -21.15 7.82
CA VAL A 110 -0.28 -20.40 8.26
C VAL A 110 -1.00 -19.88 7.03
N LYS A 111 -2.13 -20.50 6.68
CA LYS A 111 -3.02 -20.04 5.61
C LYS A 111 -3.68 -18.72 6.03
N LYS A 112 -3.15 -17.60 5.55
CA LYS A 112 -3.69 -16.24 5.83
C LYS A 112 -4.92 -15.91 4.99
N THR A 113 -5.88 -16.83 4.93
CA THR A 113 -7.10 -16.64 4.14
C THR A 113 -8.31 -16.98 5.00
N LEU A 114 -9.30 -16.07 5.00
CA LEU A 114 -10.56 -16.14 5.75
C LEU A 114 -10.45 -16.24 7.28
N LEU A 115 -9.38 -15.73 7.87
CA LEU A 115 -9.26 -15.62 9.33
C LEU A 115 -10.30 -14.68 9.94
N LEU A 116 -10.95 -13.78 9.19
CA LEU A 116 -11.89 -12.83 9.80
C LEU A 116 -13.15 -13.53 10.36
N ALA A 117 -13.72 -14.49 9.63
CA ALA A 117 -14.89 -15.23 10.10
C ALA A 117 -14.54 -16.14 11.29
N GLU A 118 -13.40 -16.83 11.21
CA GLU A 118 -12.92 -17.72 12.27
C GLU A 118 -12.43 -16.95 13.52
N ILE A 119 -11.88 -15.74 13.38
CA ILE A 119 -11.55 -14.85 14.50
C ILE A 119 -12.83 -14.28 15.15
N LEU A 120 -13.89 -14.02 14.37
CA LEU A 120 -15.16 -13.55 14.91
C LEU A 120 -15.94 -14.65 15.65
N GLU A 121 -15.77 -15.91 15.25
CA GLU A 121 -16.35 -17.08 15.93
C GLU A 121 -15.46 -17.66 17.04
N ALA A 122 -14.19 -17.25 17.11
CA ALA A 122 -13.30 -17.69 18.18
C ALA A 122 -13.78 -17.14 19.53
N GLU A 123 -13.86 -18.03 20.53
CA GLU A 123 -14.16 -17.64 21.90
C GLU A 123 -13.13 -16.62 22.41
N GLU A 124 -13.60 -15.63 23.19
CA GLU A 124 -12.74 -14.57 23.71
C GLU A 124 -11.58 -15.22 24.48
N ARG A 125 -10.34 -15.02 24.00
CA ARG A 125 -9.16 -15.55 24.68
C ARG A 125 -9.11 -14.93 26.07
N GLN A 126 -9.50 -15.72 27.06
CA GLN A 126 -9.34 -15.36 28.46
C GLN A 126 -7.85 -15.15 28.68
N TYR A 127 -7.47 -13.89 28.94
CA TYR A 127 -6.09 -13.39 29.07
C TYR A 127 -5.15 -14.35 29.82
N SER A 128 -4.61 -15.33 29.10
CA SER A 128 -3.48 -16.11 29.56
C SER A 128 -2.29 -15.47 28.90
N SER A 129 -1.46 -14.81 29.70
CA SER A 129 -0.16 -14.37 29.22
C SER A 129 0.58 -15.61 28.75
N ASP A 130 0.76 -15.76 27.44
CA ASP A 130 1.80 -16.64 26.90
C ASP A 130 3.04 -16.41 27.75
N ASN A 131 3.65 -17.47 28.25
CA ASN A 131 4.66 -17.52 29.31
C ASN A 131 5.93 -16.71 28.96
N ILE A 132 5.79 -15.41 28.78
CA ILE A 132 6.79 -14.46 28.33
C ILE A 132 7.26 -13.76 29.60
N SER A 133 8.34 -14.28 30.15
CA SER A 133 9.10 -13.61 31.20
C SER A 133 9.89 -12.46 30.58
N ILE A 134 9.47 -11.22 30.82
CA ILE A 134 10.25 -10.03 30.45
C ILE A 134 11.24 -9.75 31.59
N GLU A 135 12.48 -10.21 31.45
CA GLU A 135 13.56 -9.76 32.35
C GLU A 135 14.11 -8.41 31.88
N ARG A 136 14.03 -7.40 32.76
CA ARG A 136 14.76 -6.15 32.56
C ARG A 136 16.22 -6.36 32.93
N VAL A 137 17.08 -6.37 31.92
CA VAL A 137 18.52 -6.29 32.13
C VAL A 137 18.89 -4.83 32.44
N SER A 138 19.25 -4.53 33.69
CA SER A 138 19.91 -3.27 34.03
C SER A 138 21.40 -3.40 33.75
N SER A 139 21.95 -2.47 32.98
CA SER A 139 23.39 -2.36 32.76
C SER A 139 24.05 -1.83 34.03
N SER A 140 24.90 -2.63 34.67
CA SER A 140 25.77 -2.18 35.75
C SER A 140 26.91 -1.33 35.16
N ARG A 141 27.00 -0.07 35.59
CA ARG A 141 28.19 0.77 35.40
C ARG A 141 29.05 0.73 36.65
#